data_AF-A0A379SF40-F1
#
_entry.id   AF-A0A379SF40-F1
#
_cell.length_a   1.000
_cell.length_b   1.000
_cell.length_c   1.000
_cell.angle_alpha   90.00
_cell.angle_beta   90.00
_cell.angle_gamma   90.00
#
_symmetry.space_group_name_H-M   'P 1'
#
loop_
_entity.id
_entity.type
_entity.pdbx_description
1 polymer ?
#
loop_
_entity_poly.entity_id
_entity_poly.type
_entity_poly.pdbx_seq_one_letter_code
_entity_poly.pdbx_strand_id
1 'polypeptide(L)'
;MTMEERYFREELDYIRQLGKLQAKEKPHLARFLAEKGTDPDVERLIEGFAFLASTTRAKIDDEFPELTHSLISALCPNYLRPTPSMTIIEYTPDTDTITTPVRVARGEQVKSQSVAMDITDELYSDDERECPPACTFTLSRDVWLLPLRVTSVVNNSSHALGTIDITFACNPKISLASLDLNKLRFWLGNDDNYTRWQLYLWLCRYNSGAELIINDKNHITARFQPGSCRFR
;
A
#
# COMPACT_ATOMS: atom_id res chain seq x y z
N MET A 1 19.64 -1.29 27.06
CA MET A 1 20.81 -1.63 27.88
C MET A 1 21.78 -2.63 27.23
N THR A 2 21.36 -3.49 26.28
CA THR A 2 22.28 -4.44 25.61
C THR A 2 23.24 -3.79 24.61
N MET A 3 22.85 -2.66 24.00
CA MET A 3 23.69 -1.96 23.01
C MET A 3 24.94 -1.32 23.62
N GLU A 4 24.85 -0.76 24.84
CA GLU A 4 25.96 -0.04 25.49
C GLU A 4 27.12 -0.97 25.85
N GLU A 5 26.85 -2.23 26.20
CA GLU A 5 27.87 -3.21 26.56
C GLU A 5 28.72 -3.64 25.36
N ARG A 6 28.11 -3.79 24.18
CA ARG A 6 28.81 -4.16 22.95
C ARG A 6 29.80 -3.06 22.54
N TYR A 7 29.33 -1.82 22.45
CA TYR A 7 30.20 -0.69 22.09
C TYR A 7 31.32 -0.49 23.12
N PHE A 8 31.04 -0.67 24.41
CA PHE A 8 32.06 -0.57 25.44
C PHE A 8 33.19 -1.60 25.26
N ARG A 9 32.83 -2.87 25.04
CA ARG A 9 33.82 -3.94 24.83
C ARG A 9 34.61 -3.73 23.54
N GLU A 10 33.94 -3.36 22.46
CA GLU A 10 34.58 -3.05 21.18
C GLU A 10 35.59 -1.90 21.33
N GLU A 11 35.23 -0.84 22.04
CA GLU A 11 36.08 0.34 22.23
C GLU A 11 37.27 0.04 23.16
N LEU A 12 37.04 -0.73 24.23
CA LEU A 12 38.11 -1.17 25.13
C LEU A 12 39.13 -2.06 24.42
N ASP A 13 38.67 -2.98 23.57
CA ASP A 13 39.54 -3.81 22.75
C ASP A 13 40.26 -3.00 21.68
N TYR A 14 39.58 -2.02 21.06
CA TYR A 14 40.18 -1.11 20.10
C TYR A 14 41.34 -0.31 20.72
N ILE A 15 41.15 0.30 21.89
CA ILE A 15 42.19 1.05 22.61
C ILE A 15 43.38 0.15 22.93
N ARG A 16 43.13 -1.09 23.37
CA ARG A 16 44.20 -2.06 23.68
C ARG A 16 44.99 -2.48 22.43
N GLN A 17 44.31 -2.72 21.32
CA GLN A 17 44.96 -3.03 20.05
C GLN A 17 45.78 -1.84 19.53
N LEU A 18 45.23 -0.63 19.63
CA LEU A 18 45.91 0.60 19.23
C LEU A 18 47.16 0.85 20.09
N GLY A 19 47.08 0.63 21.40
CA GLY A 19 48.22 0.71 22.31
C GLY A 19 49.35 -0.24 21.90
N LYS A 20 49.02 -1.50 21.60
CA LYS A 20 50.00 -2.49 21.10
C LYS A 20 50.64 -2.09 19.77
N LEU A 21 49.88 -1.50 18.86
CA LEU A 21 50.41 -1.02 17.57
C LEU A 21 51.34 0.19 17.77
N GLN A 22 50.93 1.17 18.58
CA GLN A 22 51.75 2.33 18.92
C GLN A 22 53.02 1.95 19.67
N ALA A 23 52.98 0.94 20.54
CA ALA A 23 54.15 0.42 21.23
C ALA A 23 55.19 -0.18 20.27
N LYS A 24 54.76 -0.85 19.20
CA LYS A 24 55.66 -1.39 18.16
C LYS A 24 56.33 -0.28 17.35
N GLU A 25 55.58 0.78 17.05
CA GLU A 25 56.07 1.92 16.27
C GLU A 25 56.99 2.83 17.10
N LYS A 26 56.65 3.04 18.38
CA LYS A 26 57.35 3.93 19.31
C LYS A 26 57.85 3.14 20.51
N PRO A 27 59.06 2.55 20.44
CA PRO A 27 59.55 1.63 21.47
C PRO A 27 59.76 2.32 22.83
N HIS A 28 60.01 3.63 22.85
CA HIS A 28 60.10 4.41 24.09
C HIS A 28 58.76 4.53 24.85
N LEU A 29 57.63 4.34 24.16
CA LEU A 29 56.29 4.33 24.76
C LEU A 29 55.79 2.90 25.08
N ALA A 30 56.51 1.87 24.65
CA ALA A 30 56.07 0.48 24.82
C ALA A 30 55.83 0.10 26.28
N ARG A 31 56.64 0.65 27.21
CA ARG A 31 56.48 0.45 28.65
C ARG A 31 55.11 0.92 29.18
N PHE A 32 54.47 1.87 28.49
CA PHE A 32 53.20 2.45 28.89
C PHE A 32 52.00 1.89 28.11
N LEU A 33 52.21 1.34 26.91
CA LEU A 33 51.13 1.01 25.96
C LEU A 33 51.08 -0.47 25.50
N ALA A 34 52.15 -1.25 25.69
CA ALA A 34 52.26 -2.60 25.12
C ALA A 34 51.50 -3.67 25.91
N GLU A 35 51.44 -3.52 27.24
CA GLU A 35 50.93 -4.51 28.16
C GLU A 35 49.83 -3.92 29.05
N LYS A 36 49.00 -4.80 29.62
CA LYS A 36 48.00 -4.42 30.62
C LYS A 36 48.74 -3.77 31.79
N GLY A 37 48.35 -2.57 32.19
CA GLY A 37 49.02 -1.85 33.25
C GLY A 37 49.00 -2.66 34.55
N THR A 38 50.09 -2.62 35.32
CA THR A 38 50.13 -3.21 36.67
C THR A 38 49.32 -2.40 37.68
N ASP A 39 48.98 -1.15 37.35
CA ASP A 39 48.21 -0.25 38.19
C ASP A 39 46.70 -0.39 37.92
N PRO A 40 45.89 -0.86 38.90
CA PRO A 40 44.45 -0.99 38.74
C PRO A 40 43.72 0.33 38.52
N ASP A 41 44.26 1.46 38.99
CA ASP A 41 43.61 2.77 38.83
C ASP A 41 43.77 3.31 37.40
N VAL A 42 44.89 3.01 36.75
CA VAL A 42 45.11 3.32 35.33
C VAL A 42 44.21 2.47 34.43
N GLU A 43 44.05 1.18 34.73
CA GLU A 43 43.13 0.31 33.98
C GLU A 43 41.68 0.80 34.12
N ARG A 44 41.25 1.22 35.31
CA ARG A 44 39.93 1.82 35.53
C ARG A 44 39.75 3.12 34.75
N LEU A 45 40.80 3.93 34.61
CA LEU A 45 40.75 5.15 33.80
C LEU A 45 40.60 4.82 32.31
N ILE A 46 41.30 3.80 31.81
CA ILE A 46 41.15 3.32 30.43
C ILE A 46 39.75 2.75 30.18
N GLU A 47 39.20 1.99 31.13
CA GLU A 47 37.82 1.52 31.07
C GLU A 47 36.83 2.70 31.11
N GLY A 48 37.03 3.69 31.98
CA GLY A 48 36.21 4.91 32.01
C GLY A 48 36.28 5.71 30.70
N PHE A 49 37.46 5.81 30.08
CA PHE A 49 37.63 6.44 28.78
C PHE A 49 36.94 5.65 27.67
N ALA A 50 37.09 4.32 27.65
CA ALA A 50 36.41 3.44 26.70
C ALA A 50 34.88 3.58 26.82
N PHE A 51 34.36 3.73 28.04
CA PHE A 51 32.93 3.96 28.29
C PHE A 51 32.43 5.30 27.73
N LEU A 52 33.19 6.38 27.90
CA LEU A 52 32.83 7.70 27.33
C LEU A 52 32.94 7.71 25.79
N ALA A 53 33.96 7.07 25.23
CA ALA A 53 34.14 6.94 23.79
C ALA A 53 33.05 6.06 23.17
N SER A 54 32.70 4.93 23.81
CA SER A 54 31.68 4.01 23.33
C SER A 54 30.29 4.64 23.32
N THR A 55 29.95 5.43 24.34
CA THR A 55 28.66 6.16 24.38
C THR A 55 28.58 7.22 23.30
N THR A 56 29.69 7.91 22.99
CA THR A 56 29.74 8.89 21.90
C THR A 56 29.58 8.21 20.54
N ARG A 57 30.30 7.11 20.31
CA ARG A 57 30.22 6.33 19.06
C ARG A 57 28.82 5.74 18.85
N ALA A 58 28.22 5.19 19.90
CA ALA A 58 26.84 4.68 19.84
C ALA A 58 25.86 5.77 19.41
N LYS A 59 25.98 6.99 19.96
CA LYS A 59 25.14 8.13 19.56
C LYS A 59 25.36 8.55 18.11
N ILE A 60 26.61 8.61 17.64
CA ILE A 60 26.90 8.95 16.24
C ILE A 60 26.27 7.94 15.29
N ASP A 61 26.37 6.65 15.60
CA ASP A 61 25.78 5.58 14.80
C ASP A 61 24.23 5.65 14.81
N ASP A 62 23.63 6.04 15.94
CA ASP A 62 22.18 6.23 16.10
C ASP A 62 21.63 7.52 15.45
N GLU A 63 22.44 8.58 15.28
CA GLU A 63 22.02 9.86 14.69
C GLU A 63 21.99 9.85 13.15
N PHE A 64 22.72 8.95 12.50
CA PHE A 64 22.77 8.87 11.03
C PHE A 64 21.40 8.59 10.35
N PRO A 65 20.52 7.73 10.92
CA PRO A 65 19.12 7.60 10.50
C PRO A 65 18.32 8.91 10.51
N GLU A 66 18.54 9.83 11.44
CA GLU A 66 17.77 11.07 11.52
C GLU A 66 18.09 12.03 10.35
N LEU A 67 19.36 12.10 9.98
CA LEU A 67 19.82 12.87 8.82
C LEU A 67 19.24 12.31 7.51
N THR A 68 19.31 10.99 7.33
CA THR A 68 18.82 10.33 6.11
C THR A 68 17.29 10.43 5.99
N HIS A 69 16.55 10.27 7.09
CA HIS A 69 15.09 10.47 7.10
C HIS A 69 14.70 11.90 6.73
N SER A 70 15.41 12.90 7.27
CA SER A 70 15.15 14.31 6.96
C SER A 70 15.37 14.62 5.48
N LEU A 71 16.45 14.09 4.89
CA LEU A 71 16.75 14.24 3.47
C LEU A 71 15.71 13.55 2.58
N ILE A 72 15.31 12.32 2.91
CA ILE A 72 14.28 11.58 2.17
C ILE A 72 12.92 12.27 2.28
N SER A 73 12.58 12.83 3.44
CA SER A 73 11.36 13.61 3.64
C SER A 73 11.32 14.85 2.74
N ALA A 74 12.44 15.52 2.55
CA ALA A 74 12.55 16.69 1.67
C ALA A 74 12.49 16.33 0.17
N LEU A 75 13.17 15.26 -0.25
CA LEU A 75 13.26 14.87 -1.66
C LEU A 75 12.05 14.04 -2.13
N CYS A 76 11.57 13.14 -1.28
CA CYS A 76 10.56 12.13 -1.57
C CYS A 76 9.54 12.03 -0.42
N PRO A 77 8.72 13.07 -0.17
CA PRO A 77 7.82 13.13 0.98
C PRO A 77 6.77 12.02 1.04
N ASN A 78 6.47 11.37 -0.09
CA ASN A 78 5.51 10.27 -0.16
C ASN A 78 6.11 8.90 0.18
N TYR A 79 7.44 8.75 0.22
CA TYR A 79 8.08 7.46 0.47
C TYR A 79 7.99 7.01 1.93
N LEU A 80 7.97 7.98 2.85
CA LEU A 80 7.87 7.73 4.28
C LEU A 80 6.42 7.70 4.79
N ARG A 81 5.43 7.89 3.91
CA ARG A 81 4.01 7.88 4.32
C ARG A 81 3.47 6.45 4.36
N PRO A 82 2.81 6.03 5.46
CA PRO A 82 2.14 4.75 5.49
C PRO A 82 1.03 4.70 4.44
N THR A 83 0.88 3.56 3.77
CA THR A 83 -0.23 3.32 2.85
C THR A 83 -1.50 3.01 3.64
N PRO A 84 -2.58 3.80 3.49
CA PRO A 84 -3.82 3.52 4.20
C PRO A 84 -4.49 2.26 3.66
N SER A 85 -5.32 1.61 4.50
CA SER A 85 -6.19 0.53 4.06
C SER A 85 -7.16 1.03 2.99
N MET A 86 -7.32 0.26 1.91
CA MET A 86 -8.22 0.57 0.80
C MET A 86 -8.96 -0.69 0.37
N THR A 87 -10.20 -0.52 -0.09
CA THR A 87 -11.03 -1.61 -0.59
C THR A 87 -11.90 -1.13 -1.74
N ILE A 88 -12.49 -2.08 -2.46
CA ILE A 88 -13.47 -1.85 -3.52
C ILE A 88 -14.84 -2.22 -2.97
N ILE A 89 -15.82 -1.36 -3.18
CA ILE A 89 -17.20 -1.59 -2.81
C ILE A 89 -18.09 -1.55 -4.05
N GLU A 90 -19.18 -2.29 -4.01
CA GLU A 90 -20.22 -2.26 -5.02
C GLU A 90 -21.44 -1.53 -4.46
N TYR A 91 -21.93 -0.55 -5.20
CA TYR A 91 -23.25 0.03 -4.96
C TYR A 91 -24.26 -0.73 -5.82
N THR A 92 -25.27 -1.31 -5.17
CA THR A 92 -26.40 -1.96 -5.84
C THR A 92 -27.62 -1.03 -5.78
N PRO A 93 -27.79 -0.11 -6.76
CA PRO A 93 -28.96 0.75 -6.79
C PRO A 93 -30.24 -0.06 -6.94
N ASP A 94 -31.28 0.34 -6.22
CA ASP A 94 -32.62 -0.20 -6.47
C ASP A 94 -33.17 0.39 -7.77
N THR A 95 -33.26 -0.48 -8.79
CA THR A 95 -33.68 -0.10 -10.15
C THR A 95 -35.15 0.28 -10.26
N ASP A 96 -35.96 0.02 -9.22
CA ASP A 96 -37.36 0.43 -9.20
C ASP A 96 -37.57 1.84 -8.66
N THR A 97 -36.63 2.35 -7.87
CA THR A 97 -36.70 3.71 -7.29
C THR A 97 -35.94 4.74 -8.11
N ILE A 98 -34.78 4.36 -8.64
CA ILE A 98 -33.94 5.26 -9.43
C ILE A 98 -34.36 5.20 -10.90
N THR A 99 -34.74 6.35 -11.46
CA THR A 99 -35.14 6.47 -12.87
C THR A 99 -34.11 7.21 -13.73
N THR A 100 -33.19 7.94 -13.10
CA THR A 100 -32.13 8.71 -13.74
C THR A 100 -30.78 8.46 -13.07
N PRO A 101 -29.65 8.54 -13.79
CA PRO A 101 -28.33 8.37 -13.20
C PRO A 101 -28.07 9.28 -12.00
N VAL A 102 -27.66 8.71 -10.88
CA VAL A 102 -27.36 9.44 -9.63
C VAL A 102 -25.85 9.51 -9.43
N ARG A 103 -25.32 10.70 -9.13
CA ARG A 103 -23.89 10.88 -8.84
C ARG A 103 -23.63 10.75 -7.35
N VAL A 104 -22.70 9.87 -6.99
CA VAL A 104 -22.09 9.82 -5.65
C VAL A 104 -20.74 10.53 -5.75
N ALA A 105 -20.57 11.59 -4.95
CA ALA A 105 -19.39 12.43 -5.02
C ALA A 105 -18.17 11.77 -4.38
N ARG A 106 -16.97 12.11 -4.87
CA ARG A 106 -15.72 11.84 -4.17
C ARG A 106 -15.80 12.39 -2.73
N GLY A 107 -15.25 11.63 -1.78
CA GLY A 107 -15.23 12.01 -0.37
C GLY A 107 -16.45 11.52 0.42
N GLU A 108 -17.47 10.96 -0.25
CA GLU A 108 -18.59 10.31 0.43
C GLU A 108 -18.08 9.20 1.36
N GLN A 109 -18.64 9.15 2.56
CA GLN A 109 -18.16 8.26 3.62
C GLN A 109 -18.89 6.91 3.59
N VAL A 110 -18.12 5.85 3.76
CA VAL A 110 -18.62 4.47 3.89
C VAL A 110 -18.01 3.86 5.14
N LYS A 111 -18.86 3.38 6.04
CA LYS A 111 -18.42 2.75 7.28
C LYS A 111 -18.34 1.24 7.11
N SER A 112 -17.29 0.63 7.62
CA SER A 112 -17.24 -0.82 7.78
C SER A 112 -18.22 -1.27 8.85
N GLN A 113 -18.56 -2.56 8.83
CA GLN A 113 -19.14 -3.19 10.00
C GLN A 113 -18.11 -3.22 11.13
N SER A 114 -18.55 -3.04 12.37
CA SER A 114 -17.72 -3.34 13.55
C SER A 114 -17.63 -4.86 13.68
N VAL A 115 -16.46 -5.43 13.43
CA VAL A 115 -16.21 -6.85 13.61
C VAL A 115 -15.52 -7.01 14.96
N ALA A 116 -16.13 -7.77 15.87
CA ALA A 116 -15.44 -8.22 17.07
C ALA A 116 -14.22 -9.04 16.62
N MET A 117 -13.01 -8.56 16.91
CA MET A 117 -11.83 -9.39 16.64
C MET A 117 -11.83 -10.53 17.64
N ASP A 118 -11.85 -11.77 17.15
CA ASP A 118 -11.45 -12.93 17.94
C ASP A 118 -9.93 -12.86 18.11
N ILE A 119 -9.46 -11.98 18.99
CA ILE A 119 -8.06 -11.96 19.38
C ILE A 119 -7.87 -13.19 20.26
N THR A 120 -7.34 -14.27 19.69
CA THR A 120 -6.85 -15.43 20.42
C THR A 120 -5.47 -15.14 21.04
N ASP A 121 -5.35 -14.06 21.83
CA ASP A 121 -4.17 -13.84 22.67
C ASP A 121 -4.53 -14.13 24.12
N GLU A 122 -4.06 -15.28 24.60
CA GLU A 122 -4.23 -15.81 25.95
C GLU A 122 -3.43 -15.03 27.02
N LEU A 123 -3.17 -13.73 26.83
CA LEU A 123 -2.20 -12.97 27.65
C LEU A 123 -2.74 -11.73 28.36
N TYR A 124 -4.03 -11.39 28.23
CA TYR A 124 -4.65 -10.36 29.08
C TYR A 124 -5.94 -10.88 29.70
N SER A 125 -5.92 -10.92 31.04
CA SER A 125 -7.05 -11.26 31.90
C SER A 125 -7.81 -9.99 32.27
N ASP A 126 -9.13 -10.14 32.27
CA ASP A 126 -10.17 -9.28 32.83
C ASP A 126 -10.41 -7.88 32.23
N ASP A 127 -11.73 -7.62 32.11
CA ASP A 127 -12.45 -6.41 31.74
C ASP A 127 -12.60 -6.05 30.24
N GLU A 128 -13.85 -6.21 29.79
CA GLU A 128 -14.48 -5.66 28.58
C GLU A 128 -13.87 -6.05 27.23
N ARG A 129 -14.56 -6.95 26.50
CA ARG A 129 -14.32 -7.18 25.06
C ARG A 129 -14.66 -5.92 24.29
N GLU A 130 -13.73 -4.97 24.20
CA GLU A 130 -13.88 -3.77 23.39
C GLU A 130 -13.89 -4.17 21.91
N CYS A 131 -15.06 -4.10 21.28
CA CYS A 131 -15.16 -4.19 19.83
C CYS A 131 -14.39 -3.02 19.21
N PRO A 132 -13.46 -3.27 18.27
CA PRO A 132 -12.75 -2.20 17.62
C PRO A 132 -13.74 -1.28 16.88
N PRO A 133 -13.49 0.05 16.87
CA PRO A 133 -14.37 0.99 16.21
C PRO A 133 -14.44 0.73 14.71
N ALA A 134 -15.62 0.92 14.12
CA ALA A 134 -15.80 0.79 12.68
C ALA A 134 -14.89 1.75 11.90
N CYS A 135 -14.21 1.22 10.88
CA CYS A 135 -13.38 2.01 9.99
C CYS A 135 -14.26 2.88 9.08
N THR A 136 -13.90 4.15 8.92
CA THR A 136 -14.56 5.05 7.97
C THR A 136 -13.68 5.23 6.74
N PHE A 137 -14.18 4.81 5.59
CA PHE A 137 -13.55 4.97 4.29
C PHE A 137 -14.20 6.14 3.54
N THR A 138 -13.47 6.70 2.58
CA THR A 138 -14.00 7.74 1.68
C THR A 138 -13.81 7.34 0.23
N LEU A 139 -14.79 7.64 -0.62
CA LEU A 139 -14.64 7.42 -2.06
C LEU A 139 -13.48 8.24 -2.63
N SER A 140 -12.63 7.59 -3.43
CA SER A 140 -11.48 8.23 -4.10
C SER A 140 -11.86 9.03 -5.35
N ARG A 141 -13.07 8.82 -5.89
CA ARG A 141 -13.54 9.43 -7.14
C ARG A 141 -15.07 9.52 -7.18
N ASP A 142 -15.59 10.36 -8.08
CA ASP A 142 -17.00 10.42 -8.42
C ASP A 142 -17.45 9.14 -9.13
N VAL A 143 -18.59 8.59 -8.72
CA VAL A 143 -19.21 7.39 -9.30
C VAL A 143 -20.65 7.72 -9.72
N TRP A 144 -21.06 7.22 -10.88
CA TRP A 144 -22.44 7.34 -11.37
C TRP A 144 -23.15 6.01 -11.18
N LEU A 145 -24.28 6.02 -10.47
CA LEU A 145 -25.17 4.89 -10.31
C LEU A 145 -26.23 4.98 -11.41
N LEU A 146 -26.18 4.06 -12.36
CA LEU A 146 -27.20 3.94 -13.39
C LEU A 146 -28.28 2.96 -12.90
N PRO A 147 -29.56 3.17 -13.25
CA PRO A 147 -30.64 2.23 -12.94
C PRO A 147 -30.62 1.04 -13.90
N LEU A 148 -29.47 0.36 -13.94
CA LEU A 148 -29.17 -0.79 -14.76
C LEU A 148 -28.63 -1.89 -13.86
N ARG A 149 -29.10 -3.11 -14.08
CA ARG A 149 -28.55 -4.31 -13.44
C ARG A 149 -28.00 -5.24 -14.50
N VAL A 150 -26.77 -5.72 -14.30
CA VAL A 150 -26.22 -6.79 -15.16
C VAL A 150 -26.94 -8.09 -14.82
N THR A 151 -27.54 -8.73 -15.81
CA THR A 151 -28.26 -10.01 -15.64
C THR A 151 -27.46 -11.20 -16.14
N SER A 152 -26.71 -11.03 -17.23
CA SER A 152 -25.86 -12.09 -17.78
C SER A 152 -24.64 -11.50 -18.46
N VAL A 153 -23.53 -12.22 -18.36
CA VAL A 153 -22.30 -11.96 -19.13
C VAL A 153 -21.95 -13.27 -19.82
N VAL A 154 -21.91 -13.26 -21.15
CA VAL A 154 -21.63 -14.44 -21.96
C VAL A 154 -20.43 -14.15 -22.85
N ASN A 155 -19.46 -15.06 -22.85
CA ASN A 155 -18.35 -15.01 -23.79
C ASN A 155 -18.73 -15.81 -25.04
N ASN A 156 -18.90 -15.12 -26.17
CA ASN A 156 -19.24 -15.70 -27.46
C ASN A 156 -18.07 -15.57 -28.45
N SER A 157 -16.85 -15.79 -27.95
CA SER A 157 -15.64 -15.72 -28.75
C SER A 157 -15.47 -16.93 -29.67
N SER A 158 -15.03 -16.66 -30.90
CA SER A 158 -14.63 -17.63 -31.92
C SER A 158 -13.12 -17.53 -32.19
N HIS A 159 -12.57 -18.40 -33.05
CA HIS A 159 -11.18 -18.30 -33.49
C HIS A 159 -10.86 -17.02 -34.30
N ALA A 160 -11.88 -16.35 -34.84
CA ALA A 160 -11.71 -15.16 -35.66
C ALA A 160 -12.02 -13.85 -34.91
N LEU A 161 -12.97 -13.88 -33.97
CA LEU A 161 -13.49 -12.71 -33.28
C LEU A 161 -13.78 -13.03 -31.82
N GLY A 162 -13.31 -12.19 -30.91
CA GLY A 162 -13.67 -12.25 -29.50
C GLY A 162 -14.84 -11.32 -29.18
N THR A 163 -15.95 -11.87 -28.69
CA THR A 163 -17.17 -11.11 -28.38
C THR A 163 -17.62 -11.42 -26.96
N ILE A 164 -17.93 -10.37 -26.19
CA ILE A 164 -18.49 -10.48 -24.85
C ILE A 164 -19.85 -9.79 -24.86
N ASP A 165 -20.90 -10.57 -24.62
CA ASP A 165 -22.27 -10.10 -24.56
C ASP A 165 -22.63 -9.81 -23.10
N ILE A 166 -22.96 -8.55 -22.81
CA ILE A 166 -23.37 -8.10 -21.48
C ILE A 166 -24.83 -7.67 -21.57
N THR A 167 -25.70 -8.39 -20.88
CA THR A 167 -27.13 -8.11 -20.84
C THR A 167 -27.46 -7.29 -19.61
N PHE A 168 -28.18 -6.18 -19.81
CA PHE A 168 -28.68 -5.32 -18.75
C PHE A 168 -30.20 -5.43 -18.65
N ALA A 169 -30.71 -5.44 -17.42
CA ALA A 169 -32.12 -5.21 -17.13
C ALA A 169 -32.31 -3.79 -16.59
N CYS A 170 -33.42 -3.17 -17.00
CA CYS A 170 -33.88 -1.87 -16.52
C CYS A 170 -35.40 -1.88 -16.37
N ASN A 171 -35.94 -0.97 -15.57
CA ASN A 171 -37.38 -0.83 -15.45
C ASN A 171 -37.97 -0.33 -16.79
N PRO A 172 -39.03 -0.98 -17.33
CA PRO A 172 -39.57 -0.65 -18.66
C PRO A 172 -40.13 0.77 -18.78
N LYS A 173 -40.35 1.47 -17.66
CA LYS A 173 -40.80 2.87 -17.65
C LYS A 173 -39.66 3.86 -17.94
N ILE A 174 -38.41 3.42 -17.91
CA ILE A 174 -37.24 4.28 -18.11
C ILE A 174 -36.94 4.41 -19.59
N SER A 175 -36.79 5.65 -20.06
CA SER A 175 -36.37 5.92 -21.43
C SER A 175 -34.86 5.66 -21.62
N LEU A 176 -34.46 5.14 -22.78
CA LEU A 176 -33.03 4.95 -23.09
C LEU A 176 -32.25 6.27 -23.03
N ALA A 177 -32.85 7.37 -23.51
CA ALA A 177 -32.20 8.68 -23.53
C ALA A 177 -31.88 9.20 -22.12
N SER A 178 -32.71 8.87 -21.11
CA SER A 178 -32.48 9.30 -19.73
C SER A 178 -31.39 8.49 -19.00
N LEU A 179 -30.99 7.33 -19.52
CA LEU A 179 -29.96 6.49 -18.91
C LEU A 179 -28.54 7.05 -19.08
N ASP A 180 -28.30 7.90 -20.09
CA ASP A 180 -26.99 8.47 -20.42
C ASP A 180 -25.84 7.44 -20.32
N LEU A 181 -25.86 6.47 -21.24
CA LEU A 181 -24.93 5.34 -21.27
C LEU A 181 -23.45 5.74 -21.40
N ASN A 182 -23.14 7.01 -21.68
CA ASN A 182 -21.77 7.53 -21.66
C ASN A 182 -21.14 7.48 -20.25
N LYS A 183 -21.96 7.39 -19.21
CA LYS A 183 -21.54 7.27 -17.81
C LYS A 183 -21.30 5.83 -17.39
N LEU A 184 -21.54 4.85 -18.26
CA LEU A 184 -21.38 3.44 -17.94
C LEU A 184 -19.89 3.13 -17.70
N ARG A 185 -19.61 2.53 -16.54
CA ARG A 185 -18.27 2.11 -16.15
C ARG A 185 -18.31 0.65 -15.70
N PHE A 186 -17.34 -0.11 -16.17
CA PHE A 186 -17.18 -1.51 -15.79
C PHE A 186 -16.00 -1.65 -14.83
N TRP A 187 -16.24 -2.35 -13.73
CA TRP A 187 -15.17 -2.94 -12.96
C TRP A 187 -14.95 -4.37 -13.46
N LEU A 188 -13.71 -4.69 -13.82
CA LEU A 188 -13.34 -6.03 -14.26
C LEU A 188 -12.99 -6.87 -13.02
N GLY A 189 -14.01 -7.51 -12.46
CA GLY A 189 -13.91 -8.33 -11.27
C GLY A 189 -13.61 -9.79 -11.57
N ASN A 190 -12.48 -10.29 -11.08
CA ASN A 190 -12.19 -11.71 -10.97
C ASN A 190 -11.05 -11.91 -9.95
N ASP A 191 -11.09 -13.03 -9.22
CA ASP A 191 -9.99 -13.48 -8.36
C ASP A 191 -8.74 -13.85 -9.18
N ASP A 192 -8.92 -14.22 -10.46
CA ASP A 192 -7.81 -14.46 -11.38
C ASP A 192 -7.27 -13.17 -12.01
N ASN A 193 -6.02 -12.85 -11.65
CA ASN A 193 -5.27 -11.73 -12.21
C ASN A 193 -5.01 -11.89 -13.71
N TYR A 194 -4.77 -13.10 -14.20
CA TYR A 194 -4.40 -13.33 -15.59
C TYR A 194 -5.55 -12.97 -16.54
N THR A 195 -6.74 -13.54 -16.31
CA THR A 195 -7.94 -13.26 -17.10
C THR A 195 -8.29 -11.77 -17.08
N ARG A 196 -8.17 -11.13 -15.92
CA ARG A 196 -8.47 -9.70 -15.75
C ARG A 196 -7.54 -8.81 -16.58
N TRP A 197 -6.24 -9.08 -16.57
CA TRP A 197 -5.27 -8.33 -17.37
C TRP A 197 -5.39 -8.59 -18.86
N GLN A 198 -5.65 -9.83 -19.25
CA GLN A 198 -5.91 -10.17 -20.64
C GLN A 198 -7.15 -9.41 -21.13
N LEU A 199 -8.27 -9.49 -20.42
CA LEU A 199 -9.51 -8.81 -20.81
C LEU A 199 -9.35 -7.28 -20.82
N TYR A 200 -8.60 -6.70 -19.88
CA TYR A 200 -8.24 -5.28 -19.92
C TYR A 200 -7.46 -4.90 -21.20
N LEU A 201 -6.48 -5.73 -21.59
CA LEU A 201 -5.73 -5.53 -22.82
C LEU A 201 -6.63 -5.61 -24.05
N TRP A 202 -7.53 -6.60 -24.13
CA TRP A 202 -8.47 -6.74 -25.25
C TRP A 202 -9.40 -5.53 -25.35
N LEU A 203 -10.00 -5.09 -24.24
CA LEU A 203 -10.91 -3.94 -24.23
C LEU A 203 -10.20 -2.61 -24.54
N CYS A 204 -8.97 -2.40 -24.07
CA CYS A 204 -8.28 -1.13 -24.26
C CYS A 204 -7.53 -1.03 -25.59
N ARG A 205 -6.95 -2.14 -26.07
CA ARG A 205 -6.04 -2.12 -27.22
C ARG A 205 -6.61 -2.79 -28.46
N TYR A 206 -7.30 -3.91 -28.30
CA TYR A 206 -7.79 -4.74 -29.41
C TYR A 206 -9.30 -4.60 -29.66
N ASN A 207 -9.95 -3.66 -28.98
CA ASN A 207 -11.36 -3.42 -29.15
C ASN A 207 -11.65 -2.79 -30.52
N SER A 208 -12.41 -3.52 -31.33
CA SER A 208 -12.82 -3.11 -32.67
C SER A 208 -14.10 -2.27 -32.66
N GLY A 209 -14.98 -2.50 -31.68
CA GLY A 209 -16.31 -1.89 -31.65
C GLY A 209 -17.16 -2.38 -30.48
N ALA A 210 -18.26 -1.67 -30.23
CA ALA A 210 -19.32 -2.10 -29.33
C ALA A 210 -20.68 -1.87 -30.01
N GLU A 211 -21.60 -2.80 -29.82
CA GLU A 211 -22.96 -2.72 -30.33
C GLU A 211 -23.96 -2.74 -29.18
N LEU A 212 -24.96 -1.86 -29.26
CA LEU A 212 -26.08 -1.82 -28.34
C LEU A 212 -27.32 -2.39 -29.03
N ILE A 213 -27.80 -3.51 -28.47
CA ILE A 213 -28.99 -4.22 -28.93
C ILE A 213 -30.11 -3.97 -27.90
N ILE A 214 -31.28 -3.54 -28.38
CA ILE A 214 -32.46 -3.33 -27.52
C ILE A 214 -33.63 -4.04 -28.20
N ASN A 215 -34.30 -4.95 -27.48
CA ASN A 215 -35.43 -5.72 -28.01
C ASN A 215 -35.14 -6.34 -29.39
N ASP A 216 -33.97 -6.99 -29.52
CA ASP A 216 -33.47 -7.63 -30.75
C ASP A 216 -33.26 -6.69 -31.95
N LYS A 217 -33.22 -5.38 -31.71
CA LYS A 217 -32.89 -4.38 -32.73
C LYS A 217 -31.57 -3.68 -32.40
N ASN A 218 -30.71 -3.54 -33.41
CA ASN A 218 -29.47 -2.80 -33.28
C ASN A 218 -29.76 -1.30 -33.27
N HIS A 219 -29.34 -0.60 -32.21
CA HIS A 219 -29.58 0.83 -32.04
C HIS A 219 -28.32 1.67 -32.20
N ILE A 220 -27.15 1.19 -31.74
CA ILE A 220 -25.90 1.96 -31.77
C ILE A 220 -24.73 1.01 -32.06
N THR A 221 -23.90 1.35 -33.04
CA THR A 221 -22.61 0.69 -33.30
C THR A 221 -21.50 1.72 -33.13
N ALA A 222 -20.75 1.64 -32.04
CA ALA A 222 -19.53 2.41 -31.85
C ALA A 222 -18.36 1.62 -32.47
N ARG A 223 -17.65 2.20 -33.43
CA ARG A 223 -16.39 1.64 -33.94
C ARG A 223 -15.22 2.34 -33.27
N PHE A 224 -14.31 1.58 -32.70
CA PHE A 224 -13.14 2.11 -32.02
C PHE A 224 -11.91 1.99 -32.92
N GLN A 225 -11.14 3.08 -33.05
CA GLN A 225 -9.86 3.01 -33.74
C GLN A 225 -8.78 2.46 -32.77
N PRO A 226 -7.90 1.54 -33.23
CA PRO A 226 -6.82 1.01 -32.40
C PRO A 226 -5.98 2.13 -31.80
N GLY A 227 -5.86 2.16 -30.47
CA GLY A 227 -5.07 3.16 -29.74
C GLY A 227 -5.81 4.41 -29.26
N SER A 228 -7.11 4.55 -29.54
CA SER A 228 -7.92 5.72 -29.13
C SER A 228 -8.87 5.49 -27.93
N CYS A 229 -8.94 4.27 -27.39
CA CYS A 229 -9.85 3.93 -26.30
C CYS A 229 -9.38 4.52 -24.96
N ARG A 230 -9.99 5.64 -24.54
CA ARG A 230 -9.94 6.11 -23.15
C ARG A 230 -11.20 5.63 -22.41
N PHE A 231 -11.10 4.52 -21.70
CA PHE A 231 -12.06 4.20 -20.65
C PHE A 231 -11.71 5.04 -19.42
N ARG A 232 -12.66 5.84 -18.91
CA ARG A 232 -12.46 6.73 -17.75
C ARG A 232 -13.43 6.41 -16.63
#